data_AF-A0A1B7ZE99-F1
#
_entry.id   AF-A0A1B7ZE99-F1
#
_cell.length_a   1.000
_cell.length_b   1.000
_cell.length_c   1.000
_cell.angle_alpha   90.00
_cell.angle_beta   90.00
_cell.angle_gamma   90.00
#
_symmetry.space_group_name_H-M   'P 1'
#
loop_
_entity.id
_entity.type
_entity.pdbx_description
1 polymer ?
#
loop_
_entity_poly.entity_id
_entity_poly.type
_entity_poly.pdbx_seq_one_letter_code
_entity_poly.pdbx_strand_id
1 'polypeptide(L)'
;MTKILIRFIVLTLLSSVGAFAQKPFEIKAFSIYTPLPQEVDEFIKFVEEELAPNGINTVIIQVDYHYQWKSHPELQSETPLSEAHIKKMLAACKKHGINLIPQLNLLGHQSEGDYMKMLLRVYPQFDEKPHVDLSNFSWPNPDDLYCKSYCPLHPEVHNIVFDLIDELVEVFEATDYHAGMDEVFDFVDKDCPRCKGLDPAVVFANEVNKIHQHLAKKDIRLWIWGDRLLDGRSSGIGMWEASYNNTQRAIDWIPKDILICDWHYKKAIATPAYFAMKGFDVIACPWNQPEVAEAQVRMMDFLRKNNTEEMEGHIKGVMQTIWEPTSEFIKSYHDYDPNKSYEKSRVQTLKTLIETVKEVESKK
;
A
#
# COMPACT_ATOMS: atom_id res chain seq x y z
N MET A 1 80.44 -14.66 -16.37
CA MET A 1 80.09 -13.43 -15.62
C MET A 1 78.82 -12.88 -16.21
N THR A 2 77.78 -12.88 -15.39
CA THR A 2 76.36 -12.86 -15.74
C THR A 2 75.88 -11.42 -15.98
N LYS A 3 75.21 -11.15 -17.10
CA LYS A 3 74.49 -9.89 -17.36
C LYS A 3 73.07 -10.03 -16.80
N ILE A 4 72.71 -9.22 -15.81
CA ILE A 4 71.33 -9.10 -15.29
C ILE A 4 70.78 -7.76 -15.77
N LEU A 5 69.79 -7.83 -16.66
CA LEU A 5 69.02 -6.69 -17.17
C LEU A 5 67.72 -6.65 -16.36
N ILE A 6 67.60 -5.71 -15.43
CA ILE A 6 66.37 -5.51 -14.65
C ILE A 6 65.41 -4.66 -15.48
N ARG A 7 64.35 -5.29 -16.02
CA ARG A 7 63.19 -4.60 -16.59
C ARG A 7 62.26 -4.19 -15.44
N PHE A 8 62.10 -2.90 -15.22
CA PHE A 8 60.99 -2.36 -14.43
C PHE A 8 59.71 -2.45 -15.27
N ILE A 9 58.82 -3.37 -14.90
CA ILE A 9 57.44 -3.41 -15.38
C ILE A 9 56.63 -2.57 -14.40
N VAL A 10 56.23 -1.37 -14.82
CA VAL A 10 55.22 -0.58 -14.11
C VAL A 10 53.87 -1.20 -14.45
N LEU A 11 53.33 -1.97 -13.51
CA LEU A 11 51.96 -2.49 -13.58
C LEU A 11 51.02 -1.35 -13.17
N THR A 12 50.45 -0.65 -14.15
CA THR A 12 49.33 0.27 -13.91
C THR A 12 48.11 -0.56 -13.54
N LEU A 13 47.83 -0.65 -12.23
CA LEU A 13 46.53 -1.06 -11.72
C LEU A 13 45.49 -0.03 -12.19
N LEU A 14 44.82 -0.31 -13.30
CA LEU A 14 43.52 0.29 -13.56
C LEU A 14 42.56 -0.23 -12.51
N SER A 15 42.45 0.49 -11.38
CA SER A 15 41.27 0.43 -10.55
C SER A 15 40.12 0.90 -11.43
N SER A 16 39.38 -0.04 -11.99
CA SER A 16 38.04 0.19 -12.53
C SER A 16 37.21 0.76 -11.39
N VAL A 17 37.11 2.08 -11.32
CA VAL A 17 36.03 2.75 -10.63
C VAL A 17 34.79 2.26 -11.36
N GLY A 18 34.17 1.21 -10.82
CA GLY A 18 32.85 0.80 -11.28
C GLY A 18 31.98 2.04 -11.17
N ALA A 19 31.47 2.51 -12.31
CA ALA A 19 30.35 3.43 -12.28
C ALA A 19 29.32 2.73 -11.38
N PHE A 20 29.04 3.29 -10.20
CA PHE A 20 27.92 2.85 -9.39
C PHE A 20 26.69 3.17 -10.24
N ALA A 21 26.27 2.20 -11.06
CA ALA A 21 25.01 2.26 -11.75
C ALA A 21 23.97 2.38 -10.64
N GLN A 22 23.32 3.54 -10.57
CA GLN A 22 22.28 3.75 -9.58
C GLN A 22 21.22 2.66 -9.77
N LYS A 23 20.87 2.01 -8.66
CA LYS A 23 19.94 0.87 -8.68
C LYS A 23 18.59 1.34 -9.25
N PRO A 24 17.90 0.56 -10.10
CA PRO A 24 16.52 0.86 -10.49
C PRO A 24 15.62 0.97 -9.24
N PHE A 25 14.41 1.53 -9.38
CA PHE A 25 13.44 1.42 -8.28
C PHE A 25 13.22 -0.07 -7.99
N GLU A 26 13.30 -0.41 -6.72
CA GLU A 26 13.13 -1.79 -6.26
C GLU A 26 11.68 -2.21 -6.42
N ILE A 27 10.74 -1.30 -6.16
CA ILE A 27 9.30 -1.55 -6.21
C ILE A 27 8.65 -0.63 -7.24
N LYS A 28 8.00 -1.24 -8.23
CA LYS A 28 7.14 -0.59 -9.22
C LYS A 28 5.80 -1.29 -9.15
N ALA A 29 4.89 -0.72 -8.39
CA ALA A 29 3.68 -1.40 -7.95
C ALA A 29 2.41 -0.86 -8.65
N PHE A 30 1.39 -1.72 -8.67
CA PHE A 30 0.05 -1.40 -9.11
C PHE A 30 -0.95 -1.95 -8.09
N SER A 31 -1.82 -1.09 -7.53
CA SER A 31 -2.85 -1.47 -6.56
C SER A 31 -4.24 -1.29 -7.16
N ILE A 32 -5.08 -2.31 -7.02
CA ILE A 32 -6.45 -2.33 -7.54
C ILE A 32 -7.35 -3.22 -6.67
N TYR A 33 -8.66 -3.05 -6.78
CA TYR A 33 -9.61 -4.00 -6.21
C TYR A 33 -9.45 -5.41 -6.82
N THR A 34 -9.93 -6.42 -6.11
CA THR A 34 -9.98 -7.77 -6.68
C THR A 34 -10.88 -7.82 -7.92
N PRO A 35 -10.50 -8.55 -8.99
CA PRO A 35 -11.44 -8.88 -10.05
C PRO A 35 -12.57 -9.75 -9.50
N LEU A 36 -13.73 -9.72 -10.18
CA LEU A 36 -14.76 -10.73 -9.96
C LEU A 36 -14.30 -12.10 -10.51
N PRO A 37 -14.87 -13.22 -10.04
CA PRO A 37 -14.58 -14.56 -10.55
C PRO A 37 -14.51 -14.68 -12.07
N GLN A 38 -15.48 -14.10 -12.78
CA GLN A 38 -15.56 -14.14 -14.24
C GLN A 38 -14.55 -13.21 -14.95
N GLU A 39 -13.90 -12.30 -14.23
CA GLU A 39 -12.95 -11.31 -14.74
C GLU A 39 -11.49 -11.72 -14.51
N VAL A 40 -11.24 -12.82 -13.79
CA VAL A 40 -9.90 -13.31 -13.45
C VAL A 40 -9.02 -13.48 -14.69
N ASP A 41 -9.59 -13.99 -15.78
CA ASP A 41 -8.83 -14.25 -17.02
C ASP A 41 -8.47 -12.97 -17.76
N GLU A 42 -9.35 -11.97 -17.70
CA GLU A 42 -9.08 -10.63 -18.24
C GLU A 42 -8.00 -9.92 -17.41
N PHE A 43 -8.07 -10.02 -16.08
CA PHE A 43 -7.04 -9.49 -15.20
C PHE A 43 -5.67 -10.16 -15.45
N ILE A 44 -5.62 -11.48 -15.60
CA ILE A 44 -4.39 -12.20 -15.93
C ILE A 44 -3.82 -11.71 -17.26
N LYS A 45 -4.66 -11.56 -18.28
CA LYS A 45 -4.23 -11.02 -19.59
C LYS A 45 -3.64 -9.62 -19.44
N PHE A 46 -4.26 -8.76 -18.65
CA PHE A 46 -3.73 -7.41 -18.35
C PHE A 46 -2.37 -7.47 -17.64
N VAL A 47 -2.18 -8.40 -16.70
CA VAL A 47 -0.88 -8.62 -16.05
C VAL A 47 0.20 -9.02 -17.09
N GLU A 48 -0.10 -10.00 -17.94
CA GLU A 48 0.87 -10.57 -18.88
C GLU A 48 1.21 -9.63 -20.06
N GLU A 49 0.22 -8.88 -20.56
CA GLU A 49 0.36 -8.05 -21.76
C GLU A 49 0.71 -6.59 -21.45
N GLU A 50 0.32 -6.07 -20.28
CA GLU A 50 0.46 -4.64 -19.97
C GLU A 50 1.35 -4.39 -18.75
N LEU A 51 1.07 -5.00 -17.59
CA LEU A 51 1.85 -4.70 -16.38
C LEU A 51 3.29 -5.24 -16.46
N ALA A 52 3.45 -6.54 -16.74
CA ALA A 52 4.77 -7.17 -16.77
C ALA A 52 5.69 -6.58 -17.86
N PRO A 53 5.26 -6.38 -19.13
CA PRO A 53 6.11 -5.79 -20.16
C PRO A 53 6.51 -4.33 -19.85
N ASN A 54 5.72 -3.63 -19.04
CA ASN A 54 6.05 -2.28 -18.58
C ASN A 54 6.90 -2.24 -17.30
N GLY A 55 7.33 -3.39 -16.80
CA GLY A 55 8.26 -3.50 -15.69
C GLY A 55 7.64 -3.30 -14.31
N ILE A 56 6.31 -3.40 -14.20
CA ILE A 56 5.63 -3.55 -12.91
C ILE A 56 6.04 -4.90 -12.33
N ASN A 57 6.47 -4.91 -11.08
CA ASN A 57 7.00 -6.09 -10.39
C ASN A 57 6.26 -6.42 -9.10
N THR A 58 5.27 -5.61 -8.72
CA THR A 58 4.44 -5.82 -7.53
C THR A 58 3.00 -5.45 -7.87
N VAL A 59 2.05 -6.28 -7.46
CA VAL A 59 0.63 -6.00 -7.59
C VAL A 59 -0.03 -6.21 -6.24
N ILE A 60 -0.77 -5.20 -5.78
CA ILE A 60 -1.61 -5.30 -4.58
C ILE A 60 -3.05 -5.52 -5.03
N ILE A 61 -3.67 -6.57 -4.51
CA ILE A 61 -5.09 -6.85 -4.71
C ILE A 61 -5.84 -6.61 -3.42
N GLN A 62 -6.75 -5.65 -3.43
CA GLN A 62 -7.67 -5.42 -2.33
C GLN A 62 -8.78 -6.45 -2.38
N VAL A 63 -8.62 -7.49 -1.55
CA VAL A 63 -9.54 -8.62 -1.42
C VAL A 63 -10.74 -8.22 -0.56
N ASP A 64 -10.51 -7.45 0.50
CA ASP A 64 -11.49 -7.18 1.55
C ASP A 64 -12.24 -8.47 1.92
N TYR A 65 -13.56 -8.53 1.75
CA TYR A 65 -14.38 -9.69 2.11
C TYR A 65 -14.74 -10.58 0.91
N HIS A 66 -14.18 -10.32 -0.28
CA HIS A 66 -14.50 -10.98 -1.55
C HIS A 66 -13.70 -12.27 -1.78
N TYR A 67 -13.57 -13.10 -0.74
CA TYR A 67 -12.91 -14.41 -0.81
C TYR A 67 -13.76 -15.48 -0.11
N GLN A 68 -13.72 -16.71 -0.61
CA GLN A 68 -14.43 -17.87 -0.06
C GLN A 68 -13.74 -18.36 1.22
N TRP A 69 -13.89 -17.59 2.30
CA TRP A 69 -13.31 -17.88 3.60
C TRP A 69 -13.71 -19.26 4.11
N LYS A 70 -12.72 -20.04 4.52
CA LYS A 70 -12.88 -21.33 5.20
C LYS A 70 -12.95 -21.15 6.71
N SER A 71 -12.16 -20.23 7.26
CA SER A 71 -12.13 -19.92 8.69
C SER A 71 -13.42 -19.25 9.16
N HIS A 72 -13.89 -18.26 8.40
CA HIS A 72 -15.08 -17.46 8.69
C HIS A 72 -16.01 -17.32 7.48
N PRO A 73 -16.70 -18.40 7.04
CA PRO A 73 -17.59 -18.36 5.88
C PRO A 73 -18.70 -17.28 5.97
N GLU A 74 -19.10 -16.91 7.18
CA GLU A 74 -20.07 -15.86 7.44
C GLU A 74 -19.61 -14.45 7.06
N LEU A 75 -18.29 -14.23 6.91
CA LEU A 75 -17.72 -12.94 6.51
C LEU A 75 -17.60 -12.77 4.99
N GLN A 76 -18.02 -13.76 4.21
CA GLN A 76 -17.98 -13.71 2.76
C GLN A 76 -18.97 -12.68 2.19
N SER A 77 -18.48 -11.79 1.32
CA SER A 77 -19.33 -10.89 0.55
C SER A 77 -19.93 -11.57 -0.68
N GLU A 78 -20.66 -10.80 -1.49
CA GLU A 78 -21.27 -11.31 -2.72
C GLU A 78 -20.20 -11.65 -3.78
N THR A 79 -20.40 -12.76 -4.49
CA THR A 79 -19.56 -13.20 -5.61
C THR A 79 -18.06 -13.29 -5.28
N PRO A 80 -17.67 -14.06 -4.25
CA PRO A 80 -16.27 -14.14 -3.79
C PRO A 80 -15.36 -14.85 -4.80
N LEU A 81 -14.06 -14.55 -4.73
CA LEU A 81 -13.04 -15.39 -5.34
C LEU A 81 -12.92 -16.73 -4.61
N SER A 82 -12.66 -17.80 -5.37
CA SER A 82 -12.27 -19.09 -4.83
C SER A 82 -10.75 -19.16 -4.70
N GLU A 83 -10.26 -20.13 -3.92
CA GLU A 83 -8.83 -20.47 -3.88
C GLU A 83 -8.28 -20.72 -5.30
N ALA A 84 -9.04 -21.40 -6.16
CA ALA A 84 -8.61 -21.67 -7.53
C ALA A 84 -8.44 -20.39 -8.36
N HIS A 85 -9.28 -19.38 -8.16
CA HIS A 85 -9.12 -18.07 -8.82
C HIS A 85 -7.83 -17.38 -8.37
N ILE A 86 -7.56 -17.36 -7.06
CA ILE A 86 -6.33 -16.77 -6.51
C ILE A 86 -5.10 -17.51 -7.02
N LYS A 87 -5.09 -18.85 -6.98
CA LYS A 87 -3.97 -19.65 -7.50
C LYS A 87 -3.73 -19.42 -8.99
N LYS A 88 -4.78 -19.15 -9.78
CA LYS A 88 -4.65 -18.79 -11.20
C LYS A 88 -3.94 -17.44 -11.38
N MET A 89 -4.35 -16.41 -10.62
CA MET A 89 -3.68 -15.10 -10.65
C MET A 89 -2.23 -15.17 -10.15
N LEU A 90 -1.99 -15.93 -9.08
CA LEU A 90 -0.68 -16.14 -8.50
C LEU A 90 0.28 -16.80 -9.51
N ALA A 91 -0.18 -17.84 -10.21
CA ALA A 91 0.63 -18.52 -11.22
C ALA A 91 1.06 -17.58 -12.36
N ALA A 92 0.15 -16.71 -12.83
CA ALA A 92 0.46 -15.70 -13.83
C ALA A 92 1.47 -14.67 -13.32
N CYS A 93 1.28 -14.14 -12.10
CA CYS A 93 2.22 -13.18 -11.52
C CYS A 93 3.62 -13.80 -11.33
N LYS A 94 3.71 -15.02 -10.78
CA LYS A 94 4.98 -15.73 -10.57
C LYS A 94 5.75 -15.98 -11.87
N LYS A 95 5.05 -16.33 -12.96
CA LYS A 95 5.66 -16.51 -14.30
C LYS A 95 6.41 -15.27 -14.78
N HIS A 96 5.96 -14.08 -14.35
CA HIS A 96 6.53 -12.79 -14.72
C HIS A 96 7.39 -12.15 -13.61
N GLY A 97 7.63 -12.85 -12.49
CA GLY A 97 8.36 -12.31 -11.35
C GLY A 97 7.64 -11.15 -10.64
N ILE A 98 6.31 -11.11 -10.72
CA ILE A 98 5.47 -10.14 -10.03
C ILE A 98 5.12 -10.68 -8.64
N ASN A 99 5.40 -9.90 -7.59
CA ASN A 99 4.94 -10.16 -6.23
C ASN A 99 3.45 -9.80 -6.13
N LEU A 100 2.59 -10.78 -5.80
CA LEU A 100 1.15 -10.57 -5.65
C LEU A 100 0.80 -10.48 -4.17
N ILE A 101 0.44 -9.29 -3.71
CA ILE A 101 0.23 -8.97 -2.29
C ILE A 101 -1.27 -8.85 -2.02
N PRO A 102 -1.83 -9.64 -1.09
CA PRO A 102 -3.20 -9.44 -0.65
C PRO A 102 -3.32 -8.21 0.25
N GLN A 103 -4.44 -7.50 0.11
CA GLN A 103 -4.87 -6.44 1.03
C GLN A 103 -6.27 -6.74 1.57
N LEU A 104 -6.42 -6.58 2.88
CA LEU A 104 -7.71 -6.42 3.57
C LEU A 104 -7.55 -5.18 4.45
N ASN A 105 -8.46 -4.21 4.31
CA ASN A 105 -8.33 -2.97 5.08
C ASN A 105 -8.73 -3.20 6.54
N LEU A 106 -7.79 -2.93 7.45
CA LEU A 106 -7.93 -3.11 8.88
C LEU A 106 -8.10 -1.78 9.62
N LEU A 107 -8.65 -1.87 10.82
CA LEU A 107 -9.05 -0.80 11.72
C LEU A 107 -10.17 0.09 11.15
N GLY A 108 -9.87 0.95 10.16
CA GLY A 108 -10.84 1.84 9.51
C GLY A 108 -11.63 1.16 8.39
N HIS A 109 -12.41 1.94 7.61
CA HIS A 109 -13.16 1.46 6.44
C HIS A 109 -14.07 0.25 6.67
N GLN A 110 -14.63 0.11 7.87
CA GLN A 110 -15.59 -0.96 8.19
C GLN A 110 -17.03 -0.59 7.84
N SER A 111 -17.24 0.57 7.22
CA SER A 111 -18.47 0.96 6.53
C SER A 111 -18.16 1.84 5.32
N GLU A 112 -19.13 1.97 4.43
CA GLU A 112 -19.12 2.94 3.33
C GLU A 112 -20.52 3.53 3.20
N GLY A 113 -20.67 4.83 3.42
CA GLY A 113 -21.98 5.45 3.47
C GLY A 113 -22.88 4.82 4.55
N ASP A 114 -24.08 4.41 4.16
CA ASP A 114 -25.03 3.70 5.02
C ASP A 114 -24.78 2.18 5.10
N TYR A 115 -23.80 1.66 4.34
CA TYR A 115 -23.49 0.24 4.26
C TYR A 115 -22.42 -0.16 5.29
N MET A 116 -22.80 -1.02 6.25
CA MET A 116 -21.85 -1.67 7.16
C MET A 116 -21.16 -2.85 6.46
N LYS A 117 -19.81 -2.89 6.45
CA LYS A 117 -19.03 -4.00 5.88
C LYS A 117 -19.08 -5.27 6.75
N MET A 118 -18.63 -6.39 6.20
CA MET A 118 -18.91 -7.73 6.73
C MET A 118 -18.48 -7.94 8.19
N LEU A 119 -17.29 -7.50 8.60
CA LEU A 119 -16.83 -7.69 9.98
C LEU A 119 -17.80 -7.11 11.00
N LEU A 120 -18.17 -5.84 10.86
CA LEU A 120 -19.09 -5.19 11.81
C LEU A 120 -20.56 -5.55 11.58
N ARG A 121 -20.91 -6.02 10.38
CA ARG A 121 -22.24 -6.58 10.12
C ARG A 121 -22.47 -7.89 10.86
N VAL A 122 -21.47 -8.79 10.84
CA VAL A 122 -21.54 -10.10 11.48
C VAL A 122 -21.22 -10.00 12.98
N TYR A 123 -20.23 -9.17 13.32
CA TYR A 123 -19.73 -8.99 14.68
C TYR A 123 -19.91 -7.53 15.14
N PRO A 124 -21.15 -7.04 15.31
CA PRO A 124 -21.41 -5.65 15.70
C PRO A 124 -20.83 -5.29 17.07
N GLN A 125 -20.54 -6.27 17.94
CA GLN A 125 -19.85 -6.05 19.20
C GLN A 125 -18.42 -5.52 19.06
N PHE A 126 -17.84 -5.62 17.85
CA PHE A 126 -16.53 -5.06 17.55
C PHE A 126 -16.60 -3.60 17.10
N ASP A 127 -17.77 -3.00 16.87
CA ASP A 127 -17.87 -1.59 16.46
C ASP A 127 -17.30 -0.69 17.58
N GLU A 128 -16.39 0.22 17.23
CA GLU A 128 -15.81 1.19 18.17
C GLU A 128 -16.84 2.26 18.57
N LYS A 129 -17.85 2.51 17.72
CA LYS A 129 -18.87 3.53 17.92
C LYS A 129 -20.28 2.98 17.62
N PRO A 130 -20.75 1.94 18.35
CA PRO A 130 -21.99 1.23 18.04
C PRO A 130 -23.26 2.08 18.24
N HIS A 131 -23.15 3.23 18.93
CA HIS A 131 -24.26 4.13 19.19
C HIS A 131 -24.60 5.06 18.02
N VAL A 132 -23.72 5.18 17.02
CA VAL A 132 -23.98 5.95 15.80
C VAL A 132 -24.65 5.05 14.77
N ASP A 133 -25.88 5.41 14.41
CA ASP A 133 -26.63 4.77 13.33
C ASP A 133 -26.17 5.32 11.97
N LEU A 134 -25.97 4.41 11.01
CA LEU A 134 -25.62 4.76 9.64
C LEU A 134 -26.86 5.02 8.77
N SER A 135 -28.07 4.79 9.28
CA SER A 135 -29.29 5.09 8.54
C SER A 135 -29.35 6.58 8.17
N ASN A 136 -29.60 6.87 6.89
CA ASN A 136 -29.57 8.23 6.33
C ASN A 136 -28.19 8.91 6.39
N PHE A 137 -27.12 8.13 6.27
CA PHE A 137 -25.76 8.64 6.26
C PHE A 137 -25.59 9.80 5.24
N SER A 138 -24.90 10.84 5.70
CA SER A 138 -24.36 11.90 4.84
C SER A 138 -22.99 12.29 5.38
N TRP A 139 -22.12 12.81 4.53
CA TRP A 139 -20.82 13.32 4.95
C TRP A 139 -20.63 14.76 4.44
N PRO A 140 -20.29 15.72 5.30
CA PRO A 140 -20.13 15.61 6.76
C PRO A 140 -21.45 15.39 7.52
N ASN A 141 -21.41 14.78 8.71
CA ASN A 141 -22.57 14.60 9.61
C ASN A 141 -22.30 15.10 11.03
N PRO A 142 -23.35 15.31 11.86
CA PRO A 142 -23.21 15.78 13.25
C PRO A 142 -22.42 14.85 14.17
N ASP A 143 -22.31 13.57 13.82
CA ASP A 143 -21.56 12.58 14.59
C ASP A 143 -20.06 12.60 14.27
N ASP A 144 -19.63 13.42 13.31
CA ASP A 144 -18.26 13.50 12.79
C ASP A 144 -17.73 12.14 12.30
N LEU A 145 -18.63 11.27 11.81
CA LEU A 145 -18.30 9.91 11.39
C LEU A 145 -18.17 9.81 9.88
N TYR A 146 -16.98 9.53 9.34
CA TYR A 146 -16.81 9.28 7.91
C TYR A 146 -17.04 7.81 7.55
N CYS A 147 -16.36 6.91 8.24
CA CYS A 147 -16.53 5.48 8.11
C CYS A 147 -16.31 4.81 9.48
N LYS A 148 -16.89 3.63 9.67
CA LYS A 148 -16.77 2.89 10.92
C LYS A 148 -15.37 2.30 11.07
N SER A 149 -14.94 2.16 12.32
CA SER A 149 -13.77 1.38 12.71
C SER A 149 -14.17 0.26 13.67
N TYR A 150 -13.41 -0.83 13.68
CA TYR A 150 -13.53 -1.78 14.78
C TYR A 150 -12.76 -1.28 16.01
N CYS A 151 -13.15 -1.73 17.20
CA CYS A 151 -12.50 -1.47 18.47
C CYS A 151 -11.23 -2.34 18.62
N PRO A 152 -10.00 -1.79 18.50
CA PRO A 152 -8.75 -2.57 18.55
C PRO A 152 -8.42 -3.11 19.95
N LEU A 153 -9.24 -2.78 20.95
CA LEU A 153 -9.12 -3.28 22.31
C LEU A 153 -10.20 -4.30 22.66
N HIS A 154 -11.12 -4.62 21.74
CA HIS A 154 -12.06 -5.70 21.96
C HIS A 154 -11.29 -7.04 22.07
N PRO A 155 -11.47 -7.83 23.15
CA PRO A 155 -10.61 -9.00 23.41
C PRO A 155 -10.73 -10.12 22.36
N GLU A 156 -11.79 -10.10 21.56
CA GLU A 156 -12.09 -11.14 20.58
C GLU A 156 -11.84 -10.71 19.12
N VAL A 157 -11.63 -9.42 18.83
CA VAL A 157 -11.54 -8.94 17.43
C VAL A 157 -10.34 -9.55 16.71
N HIS A 158 -9.22 -9.67 17.42
CA HIS A 158 -7.97 -10.20 16.85
C HIS A 158 -8.04 -11.69 16.54
N ASN A 159 -8.94 -12.46 17.17
CA ASN A 159 -9.13 -13.86 16.79
C ASN A 159 -9.62 -13.94 15.34
N ILE A 160 -10.64 -13.15 15.01
CA ILE A 160 -11.22 -13.11 13.66
C ILE A 160 -10.25 -12.47 12.67
N VAL A 161 -9.66 -11.31 13.01
CA VAL A 161 -8.73 -10.60 12.11
C VAL A 161 -7.52 -11.45 11.79
N PHE A 162 -6.94 -12.16 12.76
CA PHE A 162 -5.76 -13.00 12.52
C PHE A 162 -6.08 -14.26 11.72
N ASP A 163 -7.26 -14.85 11.90
CA ASP A 163 -7.70 -15.98 11.07
C ASP A 163 -7.85 -15.57 9.59
N LEU A 164 -8.41 -14.38 9.31
CA LEU A 164 -8.50 -13.83 7.94
C LEU A 164 -7.13 -13.52 7.34
N ILE A 165 -6.24 -12.88 8.10
CA ILE A 165 -4.86 -12.60 7.67
C ILE A 165 -4.16 -13.91 7.31
N ASP A 166 -4.23 -14.90 8.18
CA ASP A 166 -3.56 -16.19 8.01
C ASP A 166 -4.05 -16.91 6.75
N GLU A 167 -5.36 -16.90 6.52
CA GLU A 167 -5.95 -17.53 5.35
C GLU A 167 -5.55 -16.82 4.04
N LEU A 168 -5.51 -15.48 4.02
CA LEU A 168 -5.02 -14.72 2.86
C LEU A 168 -3.53 -14.96 2.60
N VAL A 169 -2.69 -14.92 3.65
CA VAL A 169 -1.26 -15.19 3.54
C VAL A 169 -1.01 -16.58 2.95
N GLU A 170 -1.75 -17.60 3.41
CA GLU A 170 -1.61 -18.97 2.92
C GLU A 170 -2.05 -19.10 1.45
N VAL A 171 -3.24 -18.59 1.10
CA VAL A 171 -3.77 -18.79 -0.26
C VAL A 171 -3.00 -18.01 -1.31
N PHE A 172 -2.49 -16.81 -0.98
CA PHE A 172 -1.62 -16.02 -1.85
C PHE A 172 -0.17 -16.51 -1.88
N GLU A 173 0.23 -17.40 -0.96
CA GLU A 173 1.65 -17.74 -0.72
C GLU A 173 2.49 -16.46 -0.54
N ALA A 174 1.93 -15.53 0.23
CA ALA A 174 2.41 -14.16 0.31
C ALA A 174 3.76 -14.08 1.04
N THR A 175 4.63 -13.14 0.67
CA THR A 175 5.79 -12.71 1.48
C THR A 175 5.55 -11.36 2.14
N ASP A 176 4.54 -10.64 1.65
CA ASP A 176 4.15 -9.32 2.08
C ASP A 176 2.62 -9.29 2.22
N TYR A 177 2.12 -8.49 3.15
CA TYR A 177 0.70 -8.32 3.41
C TYR A 177 0.38 -6.85 3.63
N HIS A 178 -0.64 -6.34 2.94
CA HIS A 178 -1.06 -4.95 3.10
C HIS A 178 -2.27 -4.87 4.03
N ALA A 179 -2.11 -4.28 5.21
CA ALA A 179 -3.18 -4.15 6.20
C ALA A 179 -4.07 -2.92 5.98
N GLY A 180 -3.72 -2.06 5.02
CA GLY A 180 -4.42 -0.80 4.81
C GLY A 180 -4.13 0.16 5.96
N MET A 181 -5.09 0.34 6.86
CA MET A 181 -5.03 1.22 8.03
C MET A 181 -5.02 2.72 7.70
N ASP A 182 -5.57 3.09 6.54
CA ASP A 182 -5.85 4.46 6.12
C ASP A 182 -7.13 5.00 6.72
N GLU A 183 -7.24 6.33 6.74
CA GLU A 183 -8.49 7.05 7.02
C GLU A 183 -9.18 6.61 8.32
N VAL A 184 -8.38 6.16 9.30
CA VAL A 184 -8.84 5.83 10.65
C VAL A 184 -9.16 7.16 11.35
N PHE A 185 -10.36 7.66 11.10
CA PHE A 185 -10.88 8.90 11.68
C PHE A 185 -11.55 8.62 13.04
N ASP A 186 -12.45 7.64 13.03
CA ASP A 186 -13.34 7.32 14.14
C ASP A 186 -12.79 6.16 14.97
N PHE A 187 -11.90 6.46 15.92
CA PHE A 187 -11.51 5.52 16.97
C PHE A 187 -11.07 6.24 18.25
N VAL A 188 -11.01 5.52 19.37
CA VAL A 188 -10.88 6.11 20.72
C VAL A 188 -12.12 6.92 21.09
N ASP A 189 -13.28 6.32 20.80
CA ASP A 189 -14.57 6.95 21.05
C ASP A 189 -14.79 7.20 22.55
N LYS A 190 -15.39 8.34 22.87
CA LYS A 190 -15.65 8.76 24.26
C LYS A 190 -16.65 7.86 24.99
N ASP A 191 -17.43 7.05 24.28
CA ASP A 191 -18.43 6.15 24.82
C ASP A 191 -17.99 4.68 24.71
N CYS A 192 -16.85 4.38 24.06
CA CYS A 192 -16.25 3.06 24.07
C CYS A 192 -15.60 2.77 25.45
N PRO A 193 -16.07 1.76 26.21
CA PRO A 193 -15.57 1.51 27.57
C PRO A 193 -14.13 0.98 27.62
N ARG A 194 -13.58 0.56 26.47
CA ARG A 194 -12.21 0.05 26.34
C ARG A 194 -11.24 1.14 25.91
N CYS A 195 -11.67 2.02 25.01
CA CYS A 195 -10.79 3.00 24.38
C CYS A 195 -10.92 4.41 24.97
N LYS A 196 -12.04 4.76 25.62
CA LYS A 196 -12.29 6.09 26.16
C LYS A 196 -11.12 6.61 26.99
N GLY A 197 -10.64 7.80 26.62
CA GLY A 197 -9.60 8.53 27.35
C GLY A 197 -8.18 8.03 27.11
N LEU A 198 -7.98 7.05 26.21
CA LEU A 198 -6.65 6.65 25.77
C LEU A 198 -6.08 7.64 24.76
N ASP A 199 -4.77 7.55 24.54
CA ASP A 199 -4.06 8.33 23.53
C ASP A 199 -4.23 7.65 22.14
N PRO A 200 -4.82 8.32 21.13
CA PRO A 200 -4.98 7.77 19.78
C PRO A 200 -3.68 7.27 19.15
N ALA A 201 -2.55 7.96 19.34
CA ALA A 201 -1.28 7.49 18.81
C ALA A 201 -0.85 6.17 19.45
N VAL A 202 -1.11 5.98 20.74
CA VAL A 202 -0.78 4.73 21.45
C VAL A 202 -1.70 3.60 20.99
N VAL A 203 -3.00 3.87 20.85
CA VAL A 203 -3.96 2.87 20.38
C VAL A 203 -3.65 2.44 18.95
N PHE A 204 -3.38 3.39 18.05
CA PHE A 204 -3.01 3.10 16.66
C PHE A 204 -1.69 2.31 16.58
N ALA A 205 -0.64 2.77 17.27
CA ALA A 205 0.65 2.07 17.29
C ALA A 205 0.51 0.64 17.83
N ASN A 206 -0.26 0.44 18.89
CA ASN A 206 -0.48 -0.90 19.45
C ASN A 206 -1.21 -1.82 18.47
N GLU A 207 -2.16 -1.30 17.69
CA GLU A 207 -2.85 -2.10 16.67
C GLU A 207 -1.90 -2.49 15.54
N VAL A 208 -1.12 -1.54 15.01
CA VAL A 208 -0.06 -1.82 14.02
C VAL A 208 0.91 -2.88 14.54
N ASN A 209 1.35 -2.74 15.80
CA ASN A 209 2.29 -3.65 16.44
C ASN A 209 1.73 -5.07 16.60
N LYS A 210 0.45 -5.22 16.94
CA LYS A 210 -0.21 -6.53 17.04
C LYS A 210 -0.24 -7.24 15.68
N ILE A 211 -0.62 -6.52 14.63
CA ILE A 211 -0.70 -7.06 13.26
C ILE A 211 0.71 -7.44 12.78
N HIS A 212 1.68 -6.54 12.94
CA HIS A 212 3.09 -6.80 12.62
C HIS A 212 3.63 -8.03 13.34
N GLN A 213 3.44 -8.11 14.66
CA GLN A 213 3.92 -9.25 15.46
C GLN A 213 3.27 -10.57 15.05
N HIS A 214 2.02 -10.55 14.61
CA HIS A 214 1.35 -11.74 14.11
C HIS A 214 1.96 -12.22 12.79
N LEU A 215 2.14 -11.30 11.83
CA LEU A 215 2.76 -11.56 10.52
C LEU A 215 4.23 -12.00 10.63
N ALA A 216 4.99 -11.38 11.55
CA ALA A 216 6.40 -11.67 11.79
C ALA A 216 6.65 -13.12 12.25
N LYS A 217 5.65 -13.82 12.81
CA LYS A 217 5.77 -15.26 13.15
C LYS A 217 5.97 -16.14 11.92
N LYS A 218 5.60 -15.65 10.74
CA LYS A 218 5.68 -16.34 9.43
C LYS A 218 6.63 -15.60 8.47
N ASP A 219 7.47 -14.70 8.98
CA ASP A 219 8.38 -13.86 8.20
C ASP A 219 7.65 -13.06 7.09
N ILE A 220 6.40 -12.67 7.33
CA ILE A 220 5.62 -11.86 6.40
C ILE A 220 5.82 -10.39 6.69
N ARG A 221 6.17 -9.63 5.65
CA ARG A 221 6.37 -8.18 5.76
C ARG A 221 5.04 -7.45 5.76
N LEU A 222 4.85 -6.54 6.72
CA LEU A 222 3.68 -5.68 6.80
C LEU A 222 3.83 -4.43 5.93
N TRP A 223 2.79 -4.10 5.16
CA TRP A 223 2.61 -2.84 4.45
C TRP A 223 1.38 -2.10 5.01
N ILE A 224 1.47 -0.77 5.15
CA ILE A 224 0.35 0.09 5.57
C ILE A 224 0.34 1.40 4.79
N TRP A 225 -0.81 2.06 4.72
CA TRP A 225 -0.89 3.45 4.26
C TRP A 225 -0.26 4.40 5.29
N GLY A 226 0.39 5.45 4.80
CA GLY A 226 1.20 6.37 5.62
C GLY A 226 0.43 7.51 6.30
N ASP A 227 -0.81 7.78 5.90
CA ASP A 227 -1.54 9.01 6.26
C ASP A 227 -1.73 9.17 7.77
N ARG A 228 -2.01 8.09 8.51
CA ARG A 228 -2.17 8.16 9.97
C ARG A 228 -0.87 8.43 10.74
N LEU A 229 0.29 8.46 10.06
CA LEU A 229 1.61 8.73 10.64
C LEU A 229 2.12 10.16 10.38
N LEU A 230 1.36 10.98 9.67
CA LEU A 230 1.71 12.35 9.30
C LEU A 230 0.90 13.38 10.12
N ASP A 231 1.50 14.48 10.55
CA ASP A 231 0.75 15.59 11.17
C ASP A 231 0.03 16.38 10.08
N GLY A 232 -1.29 16.26 9.97
CA GLY A 232 -2.04 16.96 8.92
C GLY A 232 -2.24 18.45 9.20
N ARG A 233 -2.28 18.87 10.47
CA ARG A 233 -2.61 20.26 10.85
C ARG A 233 -1.40 21.16 10.66
N SER A 234 -0.25 20.77 11.20
CA SER A 234 0.96 21.57 11.14
C SER A 234 1.57 21.60 9.73
N SER A 235 1.41 20.50 8.97
CA SER A 235 1.91 20.41 7.58
C SER A 235 1.00 21.06 6.54
N GLY A 236 -0.30 21.19 6.85
CA GLY A 236 -1.31 21.63 5.89
C GLY A 236 -1.71 20.56 4.85
N ILE A 237 -1.29 19.30 5.02
CA ILE A 237 -1.65 18.18 4.13
C ILE A 237 -3.16 17.89 4.17
N GLY A 238 -3.80 18.12 5.32
CA GLY A 238 -5.24 17.87 5.50
C GLY A 238 -5.54 16.53 6.16
N MET A 239 -6.82 16.30 6.49
CA MET A 239 -7.26 15.11 7.22
C MET A 239 -7.23 13.83 6.39
N TRP A 240 -7.33 13.93 5.05
CA TRP A 240 -7.39 12.75 4.19
C TRP A 240 -6.02 12.07 4.13
N GLU A 241 -5.02 12.81 3.68
CA GLU A 241 -3.66 12.29 3.45
C GLU A 241 -2.75 12.45 4.70
N ALA A 242 -3.30 12.86 5.85
CA ALA A 242 -2.57 12.98 7.11
C ALA A 242 -3.50 12.97 8.36
N SER A 243 -2.93 12.82 9.56
CA SER A 243 -3.68 12.73 10.83
C SER A 243 -4.18 14.08 11.34
N TYR A 244 -5.49 14.14 11.62
CA TYR A 244 -6.14 15.24 12.37
C TYR A 244 -6.58 14.83 13.78
N ASN A 245 -6.49 13.55 14.11
CA ASN A 245 -6.93 12.91 15.34
C ASN A 245 -5.75 12.41 16.21
N ASN A 246 -4.59 13.05 16.07
CA ASN A 246 -3.41 12.88 16.93
C ASN A 246 -2.71 11.52 16.85
N THR A 247 -2.87 10.78 15.74
CA THR A 247 -2.22 9.46 15.54
C THR A 247 -0.77 9.56 15.07
N GLN A 248 -0.34 10.71 14.53
CA GLN A 248 0.96 10.89 13.87
C GLN A 248 2.17 10.51 14.74
N ARG A 249 2.05 10.61 16.07
CA ARG A 249 3.13 10.22 17.00
C ARG A 249 3.41 8.71 16.99
N ALA A 250 2.49 7.91 16.49
CA ALA A 250 2.67 6.46 16.34
C ALA A 250 3.88 6.09 15.48
N ILE A 251 4.34 6.98 14.60
CA ILE A 251 5.51 6.74 13.74
C ILE A 251 6.78 6.37 14.51
N ASP A 252 6.91 6.83 15.76
CA ASP A 252 8.06 6.56 16.62
C ASP A 252 7.89 5.27 17.46
N TRP A 253 6.74 4.62 17.38
CA TRP A 253 6.34 3.48 18.23
C TRP A 253 6.03 2.19 17.46
N ILE A 254 6.18 2.20 16.14
CA ILE A 254 5.96 1.03 15.28
C ILE A 254 7.29 0.51 14.68
N PRO A 255 7.39 -0.81 14.38
CA PRO A 255 8.54 -1.45 13.76
C PRO A 255 8.96 -0.82 12.43
N LYS A 256 10.27 -0.65 12.23
CA LYS A 256 10.84 0.09 11.08
C LYS A 256 10.96 -0.73 9.80
N ASP A 257 10.78 -2.04 9.89
CA ASP A 257 10.72 -2.97 8.76
C ASP A 257 9.35 -2.95 8.04
N ILE A 258 8.34 -2.28 8.61
CA ILE A 258 7.07 -1.98 7.93
C ILE A 258 7.34 -1.12 6.68
N LEU A 259 6.72 -1.48 5.56
CA LEU A 259 6.74 -0.65 4.36
C LEU A 259 5.57 0.35 4.39
N ILE A 260 5.88 1.62 4.13
CA ILE A 260 4.90 2.70 4.08
C ILE A 260 4.49 3.00 2.64
N CYS A 261 3.19 2.92 2.37
CA CYS A 261 2.55 3.37 1.15
C CYS A 261 2.12 4.84 1.32
N ASP A 262 2.93 5.78 0.85
CA ASP A 262 2.75 7.22 1.07
C ASP A 262 1.94 7.86 -0.07
N TRP A 263 0.65 8.06 0.16
CA TRP A 263 -0.30 8.50 -0.85
C TRP A 263 -0.59 10.00 -0.79
N HIS A 264 -0.43 10.67 -1.94
CA HIS A 264 -0.76 12.08 -2.12
C HIS A 264 -1.30 12.30 -3.52
N TYR A 265 -2.53 12.81 -3.65
CA TYR A 265 -3.21 12.80 -4.95
C TYR A 265 -3.24 14.14 -5.66
N LYS A 266 -2.86 15.22 -4.96
CA LYS A 266 -2.89 16.59 -5.51
C LYS A 266 -1.51 17.19 -5.73
N LYS A 267 -0.47 16.63 -5.11
CA LYS A 267 0.89 17.16 -5.16
C LYS A 267 1.91 16.09 -4.77
N ALA A 268 3.12 16.18 -5.32
CA ALA A 268 4.28 15.47 -4.80
C ALA A 268 4.77 16.15 -3.51
N ILE A 269 4.25 15.71 -2.37
CA ILE A 269 4.68 16.18 -1.05
C ILE A 269 5.91 15.36 -0.62
N ALA A 270 6.93 16.00 -0.06
CA ALA A 270 8.21 15.37 0.27
C ALA A 270 8.19 14.52 1.56
N THR A 271 7.03 13.97 1.93
CA THR A 271 6.82 13.03 3.03
C THR A 271 7.59 11.71 2.90
N PRO A 272 7.97 11.19 1.71
CA PRO A 272 8.84 10.02 1.65
C PRO A 272 10.20 10.27 2.30
N ALA A 273 10.70 11.51 2.26
CA ALA A 273 11.92 11.88 2.98
C ALA A 273 11.72 11.75 4.51
N TYR A 274 10.56 12.17 5.01
CA TYR A 274 10.23 12.07 6.44
C TYR A 274 10.14 10.61 6.90
N PHE A 275 9.48 9.73 6.13
CA PHE A 275 9.44 8.30 6.45
C PHE A 275 10.81 7.64 6.43
N ALA A 276 11.62 7.91 5.40
CA ALA A 276 12.99 7.41 5.34
C ALA A 276 13.88 7.94 6.48
N MET A 277 13.74 9.22 6.87
CA MET A 277 14.43 9.78 8.04
C MET A 277 14.01 9.10 9.36
N LYS A 278 12.80 8.54 9.40
CA LYS A 278 12.28 7.77 10.54
C LYS A 278 12.65 6.28 10.48
N GLY A 279 13.41 5.87 9.46
CA GLY A 279 13.94 4.52 9.25
C GLY A 279 13.01 3.56 8.51
N PHE A 280 11.92 4.05 7.90
CA PHE A 280 10.98 3.20 7.18
C PHE A 280 11.33 3.10 5.71
N ASP A 281 11.09 1.92 5.15
CA ASP A 281 10.96 1.79 3.70
C ASP A 281 9.67 2.45 3.22
N VAL A 282 9.74 3.17 2.10
CA VAL A 282 8.61 3.96 1.60
C VAL A 282 8.49 3.92 0.08
N ILE A 283 7.26 3.87 -0.41
CA ILE A 283 6.89 4.08 -1.81
C ILE A 283 5.90 5.25 -1.93
N ALA A 284 5.96 6.01 -3.02
CA ALA A 284 5.02 7.09 -3.30
C ALA A 284 3.83 6.57 -4.13
N CYS A 285 2.61 6.97 -3.76
CA CYS A 285 1.37 6.40 -4.29
C CYS A 285 0.47 7.47 -4.93
N PRO A 286 0.59 7.74 -6.25
CA PRO A 286 -0.33 8.62 -6.96
C PRO A 286 -1.62 7.90 -7.39
N TRP A 287 -2.66 8.69 -7.65
CA TRP A 287 -3.96 8.20 -8.13
C TRP A 287 -4.27 8.60 -9.57
N ASN A 288 -4.82 9.79 -9.82
CA ASN A 288 -5.47 10.07 -11.12
C ASN A 288 -4.97 11.33 -11.83
N GLN A 289 -3.89 11.94 -11.35
CA GLN A 289 -3.30 13.13 -11.96
C GLN A 289 -1.92 12.76 -12.54
N PRO A 290 -1.76 12.71 -13.88
CA PRO A 290 -0.50 12.35 -14.53
C PRO A 290 0.68 13.21 -14.08
N GLU A 291 0.47 14.51 -13.94
CA GLU A 291 1.45 15.48 -13.47
C GLU A 291 1.90 15.23 -12.02
N VAL A 292 1.00 14.73 -11.16
CA VAL A 292 1.33 14.35 -9.79
C VAL A 292 2.15 13.07 -9.77
N ALA A 293 1.80 12.08 -10.60
CA ALA A 293 2.58 10.85 -10.73
C ALA A 293 3.99 11.12 -11.26
N GLU A 294 4.13 11.92 -12.33
CA GLU A 294 5.44 12.34 -12.83
C GLU A 294 6.25 13.02 -11.72
N ALA A 295 5.65 14.00 -11.04
CA ALA A 295 6.32 14.74 -9.98
C ALA A 295 6.77 13.82 -8.82
N GLN A 296 5.95 12.84 -8.44
CA GLN A 296 6.31 11.87 -7.39
C GLN A 296 7.44 10.94 -7.82
N VAL A 297 7.43 10.42 -9.05
CA VAL A 297 8.54 9.61 -9.58
C VAL A 297 9.84 10.40 -9.56
N ARG A 298 9.83 11.64 -10.04
CA ARG A 298 11.02 12.51 -10.06
C ARG A 298 11.48 12.87 -8.64
N MET A 299 10.55 13.09 -7.72
CA MET A 299 10.85 13.32 -6.30
C MET A 299 11.53 12.09 -5.68
N MET A 300 11.00 10.88 -5.91
CA MET A 300 11.58 9.64 -5.39
C MET A 300 12.99 9.41 -5.95
N ASP A 301 13.21 9.66 -7.24
CA ASP A 301 14.55 9.60 -7.85
C ASP A 301 15.50 10.63 -7.23
N PHE A 302 15.04 11.87 -7.04
CA PHE A 302 15.82 12.92 -6.39
C PHE A 302 16.22 12.52 -4.96
N LEU A 303 15.29 12.01 -4.15
CA LEU A 303 15.57 11.58 -2.78
C LEU A 303 16.58 10.42 -2.74
N ARG A 304 16.48 9.46 -3.67
CA ARG A 304 17.45 8.35 -3.78
C ARG A 304 18.84 8.81 -4.17
N LYS A 305 18.98 9.85 -4.99
CA LYS A 305 20.27 10.39 -5.43
C LYS A 305 20.96 11.22 -4.34
N ASN A 306 20.20 11.75 -3.39
CA ASN A 306 20.65 12.75 -2.43
C ASN A 306 20.40 12.33 -0.97
N ASN A 307 20.23 11.03 -0.71
CA ASN A 307 20.09 10.52 0.66
C ASN A 307 21.47 10.36 1.33
N THR A 308 21.46 10.29 2.66
CA THR A 308 22.65 9.92 3.43
C THR A 308 22.82 8.41 3.45
N GLU A 309 23.97 7.93 3.91
CA GLU A 309 24.24 6.49 4.09
C GLU A 309 23.20 5.83 5.02
N GLU A 310 22.77 6.52 6.08
CA GLU A 310 21.75 6.03 7.02
C GLU A 310 20.35 5.93 6.41
N MET A 311 20.07 6.73 5.37
CA MET A 311 18.80 6.71 4.64
C MET A 311 18.89 5.85 3.36
N GLU A 312 20.04 5.20 3.11
CA GLU A 312 20.24 4.39 1.93
C GLU A 312 19.30 3.18 1.92
N GLY A 313 18.65 2.95 0.78
CA GLY A 313 17.78 1.79 0.59
C GLY A 313 16.34 1.97 1.08
N HIS A 314 16.01 3.02 1.82
CA HIS A 314 14.64 3.26 2.32
C HIS A 314 13.65 3.81 1.28
N ILE A 315 14.14 4.53 0.27
CA ILE A 315 13.29 5.06 -0.80
C ILE A 315 13.13 3.97 -1.89
N LYS A 316 12.06 3.18 -1.80
CA LYS A 316 11.90 1.91 -2.53
C LYS A 316 11.33 2.04 -3.93
N GLY A 317 10.43 2.99 -4.16
CA GLY A 317 9.84 3.20 -5.49
C GLY A 317 8.45 3.82 -5.45
N VAL A 318 7.56 3.34 -6.31
CA VAL A 318 6.26 3.98 -6.57
C VAL A 318 5.15 2.95 -6.77
N MET A 319 3.91 3.35 -6.50
CA MET A 319 2.72 2.53 -6.70
C MET A 319 1.57 3.31 -7.31
N GLN A 320 1.15 2.94 -8.52
CA GLN A 320 -0.11 3.45 -9.05
C GLN A 320 -1.29 2.86 -8.26
N THR A 321 -2.18 3.71 -7.72
CA THR A 321 -3.40 3.25 -7.03
C THR A 321 -4.63 3.40 -7.92
N ILE A 322 -5.51 2.40 -7.92
CA ILE A 322 -6.78 2.40 -8.66
C ILE A 322 -7.92 2.09 -7.68
N TRP A 323 -8.85 3.04 -7.56
CA TRP A 323 -10.02 2.99 -6.66
C TRP A 323 -11.32 2.81 -7.46
N GLU A 324 -11.36 1.79 -8.32
CA GLU A 324 -12.53 1.44 -9.15
C GLU A 324 -12.54 -0.07 -9.45
N PRO A 325 -13.67 -0.64 -9.91
CA PRO A 325 -13.74 -2.05 -10.31
C PRO A 325 -12.71 -2.41 -11.38
N THR A 326 -12.13 -3.60 -11.25
CA THR A 326 -11.02 -4.06 -12.09
C THR A 326 -11.35 -4.08 -13.58
N SER A 327 -12.53 -4.58 -13.94
CA SER A 327 -12.99 -4.60 -15.34
C SER A 327 -13.21 -3.20 -15.91
N GLU A 328 -13.70 -2.24 -15.11
CA GLU A 328 -13.87 -0.85 -15.56
C GLU A 328 -12.53 -0.19 -15.87
N PHE A 329 -11.52 -0.41 -15.02
CA PHE A 329 -10.18 0.10 -15.27
C PHE A 329 -9.54 -0.55 -16.50
N ILE A 330 -9.57 -1.88 -16.63
CA ILE A 330 -8.96 -2.60 -17.76
C ILE A 330 -9.61 -2.18 -19.09
N LYS A 331 -10.94 -2.08 -19.11
CA LYS A 331 -11.67 -1.56 -20.27
C LYS A 331 -11.22 -0.14 -20.61
N SER A 332 -11.20 0.75 -19.62
CA SER A 332 -10.75 2.14 -19.80
C SER A 332 -9.31 2.22 -20.29
N TYR A 333 -8.44 1.30 -19.86
CA TYR A 333 -7.05 1.23 -20.28
C TYR A 333 -6.92 0.90 -21.77
N HIS A 334 -7.69 -0.08 -22.27
CA HIS A 334 -7.67 -0.47 -23.68
C HIS A 334 -8.42 0.52 -24.60
N ASP A 335 -9.47 1.16 -24.10
CA ASP A 335 -10.25 2.17 -24.84
C ASP A 335 -9.60 3.57 -24.82
N TYR A 336 -8.48 3.75 -24.10
CA TYR A 336 -7.83 5.03 -23.92
C TYR A 336 -7.30 5.62 -25.23
N ASP A 337 -7.73 6.85 -25.53
CA ASP A 337 -7.28 7.64 -26.67
C ASP A 337 -6.58 8.91 -26.15
N PRO A 338 -5.25 9.07 -26.38
CA PRO A 338 -4.51 10.24 -25.92
C PRO A 338 -4.95 11.54 -26.59
N ASN A 339 -5.67 11.49 -27.72
CA ASN A 339 -6.18 12.68 -28.41
C ASN A 339 -7.49 13.20 -27.79
N LYS A 340 -8.11 12.42 -26.90
CA LYS A 340 -9.28 12.86 -26.14
C LYS A 340 -8.79 13.39 -24.80
N SER A 341 -9.05 14.68 -24.55
CA SER A 341 -8.69 15.33 -23.29
C SER A 341 -9.53 14.76 -22.15
N TYR A 342 -8.95 13.85 -21.37
CA TYR A 342 -9.50 13.41 -20.10
C TYR A 342 -8.73 14.09 -18.97
N GLU A 343 -9.23 15.23 -18.50
CA GLU A 343 -8.67 15.85 -17.29
C GLU A 343 -8.72 14.81 -16.16
N LYS A 344 -7.56 14.51 -15.54
CA LYS A 344 -7.43 13.56 -14.42
C LYS A 344 -7.78 12.09 -14.74
N SER A 345 -7.18 11.55 -15.81
CA SER A 345 -7.33 10.12 -16.17
C SER A 345 -6.36 9.20 -15.40
N ARG A 346 -6.93 8.18 -14.73
CA ARG A 346 -6.18 7.09 -14.08
C ARG A 346 -5.29 6.31 -15.06
N VAL A 347 -5.78 6.08 -16.29
CA VAL A 347 -5.02 5.37 -17.33
C VAL A 347 -3.82 6.19 -17.78
N GLN A 348 -4.03 7.49 -18.05
CA GLN A 348 -2.92 8.38 -18.40
C GLN A 348 -1.92 8.47 -17.25
N THR A 349 -2.39 8.47 -16.01
CA THR A 349 -1.53 8.49 -14.81
C THR A 349 -0.63 7.26 -14.73
N LEU A 350 -1.18 6.05 -14.94
CA LEU A 350 -0.37 4.82 -15.00
C LEU A 350 0.68 4.88 -16.12
N LYS A 351 0.28 5.29 -17.34
CA LYS A 351 1.20 5.38 -18.49
C LYS A 351 2.31 6.40 -18.21
N THR A 352 1.97 7.59 -17.71
CA THR A 352 2.95 8.64 -17.33
C THR A 352 3.87 8.17 -16.22
N LEU A 353 3.37 7.45 -15.21
CA LEU A 353 4.21 6.87 -14.15
C LEU A 353 5.24 5.90 -14.75
N ILE A 354 4.80 4.95 -15.59
CA ILE A 354 5.66 3.96 -16.24
C ILE A 354 6.72 4.66 -17.12
N GLU A 355 6.32 5.61 -17.94
CA GLU A 355 7.20 6.37 -18.82
C GLU A 355 8.24 7.15 -18.01
N THR A 356 7.81 7.88 -16.98
CA THR A 356 8.71 8.66 -16.13
C THR A 356 9.70 7.76 -15.38
N VAL A 357 9.27 6.59 -14.90
CA VAL A 357 10.15 5.60 -14.29
C VAL A 357 11.22 5.14 -15.29
N LYS A 358 10.84 4.79 -16.51
CA LYS A 358 11.79 4.41 -17.57
C LYS A 358 12.75 5.56 -17.90
N GLU A 359 12.30 6.81 -17.92
CA GLU A 359 13.16 7.97 -18.14
C GLU A 359 14.22 8.14 -17.04
N VAL A 360 13.82 8.10 -15.76
CA VAL A 360 14.78 8.31 -14.66
C VAL A 360 15.77 7.15 -14.54
N GLU A 361 15.36 5.92 -14.90
CA GLU A 361 16.23 4.74 -14.90
C GLU A 361 17.14 4.64 -16.14
N SER A 362 16.82 5.35 -17.23
CA SER A 362 17.57 5.33 -18.50
C SER A 362 18.55 6.48 -18.70
N LYS A 363 18.45 7.59 -17.96
CA LYS A 363 19.40 8.74 -17.98
C LYS A 363 20.77 8.41 -17.34
N LYS A 364 21.32 7.25 -17.70
CA LYS A 364 22.61 6.69 -17.29
C LYS A 364 23.75 7.17 -18.18
#